data_AF-A0A7S2C572-F1
#
_entry.id   AF-A0A7S2C572-F1
#
_cell.length_a   1.000
_cell.length_b   1.000
_cell.length_c   1.000
_cell.angle_alpha   90.00
_cell.angle_beta   90.00
_cell.angle_gamma   90.00
#
_symmetry.space_group_name_H-M   'P 1'
#
loop_
_entity.id
_entity.type
_entity.pdbx_description
1 polymer ?
#
loop_
_entity_poly.entity_id
_entity_poly.type
_entity_poly.pdbx_seq_one_letter_code
_entity_poly.pdbx_strand_id
1 'polypeptide(L)'
;MMTSRHFAGALCILLASDSVGAFLAGLNARPFSIRSQNWRQQVPRHRVWRGILFGATNLEIGLAEEGEIIACYEAAAAKKGDDKRGVSFDDLVDLPDLRGMLLRGELEQDEVKDIWTKVVQDSPQASANQFVQIWKELGDLFEFDDTESEIMVDDPIELEVYPDNEVTNLEGECVASWTEAKGGSESDSTVSKASVLACKFITEPLEDGDLSPEEVEELWETAAGDAKEVDKATFARFWEAVEDLFEDESEMGFTSEESKRLRAELVALLAPIGRAGLVTDEDDESDTEILRAKIAELCDQMEVLPEQVLLREELMPDDARIHGTWDLVYTTSPMFQFNEGYTGVAKTTPGGMSFVSLSQRFDYEASDAEGQNAKFVESLKGVRDIPMDVNVDATWELKRRLDLMSTSNEEQVVIASAAQTIQYGPIEVTGDRVKVGWKAMRSLNGASLRVLEPAGEGERIVPGQLRVMHGGSAKSSLFIFKRR
;
A
#
# COMPACT_ATOMS: atom_id res chain seq x y z
N MET A 1 14.00 34.15 58.07
CA MET A 1 14.50 34.21 59.46
C MET A 1 13.35 33.84 60.41
N MET A 2 13.31 32.60 60.89
CA MET A 2 12.82 32.20 62.22
C MET A 2 13.10 30.68 62.39
N THR A 3 13.99 30.42 63.35
CA THR A 3 14.31 29.20 64.16
C THR A 3 13.43 27.95 63.98
N SER A 4 13.97 26.74 63.68
CA SER A 4 14.87 25.84 64.47
C SER A 4 14.17 24.93 65.50
N ARG A 5 14.19 23.61 65.26
CA ARG A 5 14.74 22.49 66.10
C ARG A 5 14.28 21.12 65.54
N HIS A 6 15.19 20.27 65.04
CA HIS A 6 15.90 19.12 65.72
C HIS A 6 14.96 17.91 65.96
N PHE A 7 15.25 16.67 65.54
CA PHE A 7 16.39 15.75 65.73
C PHE A 7 16.37 14.72 64.57
N ALA A 8 17.43 14.31 63.86
CA ALA A 8 18.72 13.71 64.23
C ALA A 8 18.63 12.26 64.78
N GLY A 9 19.18 11.31 64.02
CA GLY A 9 19.35 9.91 64.42
C GLY A 9 19.94 9.06 63.29
N ALA A 10 21.23 9.24 63.00
CA ALA A 10 22.03 8.43 62.08
C ALA A 10 22.60 7.18 62.77
N LEU A 11 22.85 6.10 62.03
CA LEU A 11 24.11 5.35 62.15
C LEU A 11 24.39 4.50 60.91
N CYS A 12 25.62 4.64 60.41
CA CYS A 12 26.26 3.93 59.29
C CYS A 12 27.06 2.70 59.76
N ILE A 13 27.60 1.99 58.75
CA ILE A 13 28.79 1.09 58.67
C ILE A 13 28.34 -0.29 58.14
N LEU A 14 28.96 -1.01 57.20
CA LEU A 14 29.93 -0.84 56.09
C LEU A 14 30.37 -2.29 55.72
N LEU A 15 30.53 -2.58 54.42
CA LEU A 15 31.48 -3.56 53.82
C LEU A 15 31.21 -5.08 53.80
N ALA A 16 30.95 -5.55 52.57
CA ALA A 16 31.85 -6.36 51.71
C ALA A 16 31.82 -7.91 51.73
N SER A 17 32.02 -8.40 50.49
CA SER A 17 32.58 -9.69 50.01
C SER A 17 31.63 -10.83 49.61
N ASP A 18 31.69 -11.13 48.31
CA ASP A 18 31.80 -12.42 47.62
C ASP A 18 31.14 -13.68 48.20
N SER A 19 30.24 -14.30 47.43
CA SER A 19 30.42 -15.69 46.97
C SER A 19 29.32 -16.13 46.00
N VAL A 20 29.74 -16.56 44.82
CA VAL A 20 29.05 -17.48 43.92
C VAL A 20 29.00 -18.87 44.58
N GLY A 21 27.86 -19.56 44.54
CA GLY A 21 27.82 -20.99 44.84
C GLY A 21 26.46 -21.56 45.30
N ALA A 22 25.75 -22.17 44.35
CA ALA A 22 24.91 -23.36 44.50
C ALA A 22 24.00 -23.51 45.74
N PHE A 23 22.67 -23.44 45.52
CA PHE A 23 21.71 -24.19 46.34
C PHE A 23 20.50 -24.63 45.49
N LEU A 24 20.68 -25.71 44.73
CA LEU A 24 19.60 -26.60 44.31
C LEU A 24 19.45 -27.66 45.42
N ALA A 25 18.36 -27.58 46.20
CA ALA A 25 17.63 -28.73 46.74
C ALA A 25 16.59 -28.28 47.76
N GLY A 26 15.33 -28.61 47.46
CA GLY A 26 14.40 -29.06 48.50
C GLY A 26 13.41 -28.04 49.01
N LEU A 27 12.27 -27.90 48.32
CA LEU A 27 10.99 -27.74 49.00
C LEU A 27 9.90 -28.55 48.28
N ASN A 28 9.60 -29.71 48.86
CA ASN A 28 8.32 -30.40 48.76
C ASN A 28 7.23 -29.51 49.38
N ALA A 29 6.27 -29.04 48.58
CA ALA A 29 5.01 -28.50 49.09
C ALA A 29 3.84 -28.82 48.14
N ARG A 30 3.07 -29.81 48.59
CA ARG A 30 1.73 -30.34 48.26
C ARG A 30 0.85 -29.63 47.20
N PRO A 31 0.04 -30.41 46.45
CA PRO A 31 -0.89 -29.90 45.44
C PRO A 31 -2.13 -29.26 46.07
N PHE A 32 -2.50 -28.10 45.54
CA PHE A 32 -3.77 -27.42 45.80
C PHE A 32 -4.88 -28.17 45.03
N SER A 33 -5.87 -28.69 45.78
CA SER A 33 -7.10 -29.28 45.25
C SER A 33 -8.19 -28.22 45.28
N ILE A 34 -8.63 -27.76 44.10
CA ILE A 34 -9.85 -26.95 43.98
C ILE A 34 -11.00 -27.92 43.74
N ARG A 35 -11.86 -28.06 44.75
CA ARG A 35 -13.15 -28.75 44.66
C ARG A 35 -14.11 -27.89 43.83
N SER A 36 -14.73 -28.51 42.83
CA SER A 36 -15.91 -27.98 42.16
C SER A 36 -17.08 -27.92 43.15
N GLN A 37 -17.67 -26.74 43.28
CA GLN A 37 -18.96 -26.57 43.95
C GLN A 37 -19.98 -26.02 42.96
N ASN A 38 -21.11 -26.74 42.93
CA ASN A 38 -22.33 -26.46 42.19
C ASN A 38 -22.85 -25.04 42.46
N TRP A 39 -23.06 -24.26 41.41
CA TRP A 39 -24.00 -23.14 41.40
C TRP A 39 -25.12 -23.41 40.39
N ARG A 40 -26.21 -24.00 40.88
CA ARG A 40 -27.55 -23.84 40.29
C ARG A 40 -28.35 -23.01 41.28
N GLN A 41 -28.72 -21.79 40.92
CA GLN A 41 -30.08 -21.23 41.13
C GLN A 41 -30.19 -19.78 40.63
N GLN A 42 -31.18 -19.60 39.74
CA GLN A 42 -32.13 -18.49 39.62
C GLN A 42 -31.60 -17.07 39.35
N VAL A 43 -31.83 -16.60 38.12
CA VAL A 43 -31.97 -15.17 37.79
C VAL A 43 -33.30 -14.97 37.03
N PRO A 44 -34.11 -13.94 37.35
CA PRO A 44 -35.42 -13.73 36.73
C PRO A 44 -35.30 -13.18 35.31
N ARG A 45 -36.18 -13.65 34.42
CA ARG A 45 -36.38 -13.09 33.07
C ARG A 45 -37.08 -11.72 33.18
N HIS A 46 -36.33 -10.64 32.98
CA HIS A 46 -36.91 -9.38 32.54
C HIS A 46 -36.45 -9.09 31.11
N ARG A 47 -37.41 -9.11 30.18
CA ARG A 47 -37.26 -8.59 28.82
C ARG A 47 -37.15 -7.06 28.91
N VAL A 48 -36.03 -6.52 28.44
CA VAL A 48 -35.95 -5.13 27.98
C VAL A 48 -35.34 -5.19 26.59
N TRP A 49 -36.19 -5.09 25.57
CA TRP A 49 -35.77 -4.72 24.22
C TRP A 49 -35.45 -3.22 24.24
N ARG A 50 -34.18 -2.86 24.04
CA ARG A 50 -33.79 -1.51 23.63
C ARG A 50 -32.81 -1.64 22.47
N GLY A 51 -33.11 -0.90 21.41
CA GLY A 51 -32.62 -1.07 20.06
C GLY A 51 -31.10 -1.08 19.92
N ILE A 52 -30.63 -2.06 19.17
CA ILE A 52 -29.35 -2.03 18.48
C ILE A 52 -29.63 -1.30 17.17
N LEU A 53 -29.01 -0.12 17.00
CA LEU A 53 -28.92 0.54 15.71
C LEU A 53 -28.13 -0.38 14.77
N PHE A 54 -28.67 -0.59 13.56
CA PHE A 54 -27.99 -1.25 12.46
C PHE A 54 -26.80 -0.39 12.01
N GLY A 55 -25.59 -0.77 12.42
CA GLY A 55 -24.36 -0.41 11.73
C GLY A 55 -24.06 -1.51 10.72
N ALA A 56 -23.81 -1.12 9.46
CA ALA A 56 -23.45 -2.04 8.38
C ALA A 56 -22.17 -2.80 8.77
N THR A 57 -22.25 -4.12 8.89
CA THR A 57 -21.08 -4.98 9.00
C THR A 57 -20.54 -5.18 7.59
N ASN A 58 -19.38 -4.57 7.30
CA ASN A 58 -18.60 -4.93 6.12
C ASN A 58 -17.88 -6.24 6.45
N LEU A 59 -18.36 -7.35 5.90
CA LEU A 59 -17.74 -8.66 6.07
C LEU A 59 -16.80 -8.92 4.90
N GLU A 60 -15.49 -8.98 5.15
CA GLU A 60 -14.53 -9.39 4.13
C GLU A 60 -14.58 -10.91 3.92
N ILE A 61 -14.91 -11.32 2.69
CA ILE A 61 -14.93 -12.73 2.29
C ILE A 61 -13.50 -13.30 2.45
N GLY A 62 -13.35 -14.41 3.17
CA GLY A 62 -12.06 -15.07 3.44
C GLY A 62 -11.40 -14.75 4.79
N LEU A 63 -11.88 -13.73 5.52
CA LEU A 63 -11.34 -13.36 6.85
C LEU A 63 -12.36 -13.44 8.00
N ALA A 64 -13.64 -13.60 7.69
CA ALA A 64 -14.73 -13.64 8.66
C ALA A 64 -14.65 -14.84 9.62
N GLU A 65 -14.83 -14.59 10.92
CA GLU A 65 -15.01 -15.66 11.89
C GLU A 65 -16.41 -16.30 11.75
N GLU A 66 -16.55 -17.59 12.08
CA GLU A 66 -17.83 -18.32 11.95
C GLU A 66 -19.01 -17.62 12.65
N GLY A 67 -18.74 -16.94 13.77
CA GLY A 67 -19.75 -16.16 14.50
C GLY A 67 -20.27 -14.95 13.72
N GLU A 68 -19.43 -14.29 12.94
CA GLU A 68 -19.82 -13.13 12.11
C GLU A 68 -20.64 -13.59 10.91
N ILE A 69 -20.25 -14.71 10.30
CA ILE A 69 -21.00 -15.34 9.20
C ILE A 69 -22.41 -15.74 9.68
N ILE A 70 -22.52 -16.29 10.89
CA ILE A 70 -23.83 -16.63 11.49
C ILE A 70 -24.67 -15.36 11.76
N ALA A 71 -24.06 -14.27 12.20
CA ALA A 71 -24.77 -13.00 12.37
C ALA A 71 -25.32 -12.46 11.04
N CYS A 72 -24.55 -12.55 9.95
CA CYS A 72 -25.01 -12.22 8.61
C CYS A 72 -26.16 -13.12 8.14
N TYR A 73 -26.09 -14.43 8.43
CA TYR A 73 -27.19 -15.36 8.18
C TYR A 73 -28.48 -14.95 8.91
N GLU A 74 -28.38 -14.63 10.20
CA GLU A 74 -29.52 -14.22 11.01
C GLU A 74 -30.14 -12.90 10.50
N ALA A 75 -29.31 -11.94 10.11
CA ALA A 75 -29.75 -10.68 9.53
C ALA A 75 -30.46 -10.88 8.18
N ALA A 76 -29.93 -11.74 7.31
CA ALA A 76 -30.53 -12.08 6.02
C ALA A 76 -31.87 -12.80 6.22
N ALA A 77 -31.92 -13.81 7.10
CA ALA A 77 -33.14 -14.55 7.39
C ALA A 77 -34.23 -13.69 8.05
N ALA A 78 -33.85 -12.68 8.85
CA ALA A 78 -34.80 -11.80 9.53
C ALA A 78 -35.58 -10.85 8.59
N LYS A 79 -35.05 -10.52 7.40
CA LYS A 79 -35.67 -9.57 6.46
C LYS A 79 -37.07 -9.99 5.99
N LYS A 80 -37.38 -11.30 5.95
CA LYS A 80 -38.63 -11.81 5.36
C LYS A 80 -39.81 -11.92 6.32
N GLY A 81 -39.64 -11.68 7.63
CA GLY A 81 -40.73 -11.64 8.61
C GLY A 81 -41.60 -12.91 8.69
N ASP A 82 -41.20 -13.98 8.01
CA ASP A 82 -41.94 -15.22 7.82
C ASP A 82 -41.19 -16.33 8.58
N ASP A 83 -41.91 -17.27 9.18
CA ASP A 83 -41.38 -18.32 10.08
C ASP A 83 -40.40 -19.32 9.40
N LYS A 84 -39.99 -19.06 8.16
CA LYS A 84 -39.06 -19.87 7.37
C LYS A 84 -37.63 -19.46 7.68
N ARG A 85 -36.96 -20.29 8.48
CA ARG A 85 -35.55 -20.14 8.88
C ARG A 85 -34.59 -20.57 7.76
N GLY A 86 -34.50 -19.77 6.69
CA GLY A 86 -33.51 -19.99 5.63
C GLY A 86 -33.32 -18.76 4.76
N VAL A 87 -32.13 -18.67 4.16
CA VAL A 87 -31.73 -17.61 3.22
C VAL A 87 -31.99 -18.15 1.82
N SER A 88 -32.63 -17.41 0.90
CA SER A 88 -32.72 -17.80 -0.52
C SER A 88 -31.52 -17.28 -1.32
N PHE A 89 -31.33 -17.76 -2.56
CA PHE A 89 -30.26 -17.25 -3.44
C PHE A 89 -30.34 -15.72 -3.61
N ASP A 90 -31.54 -15.20 -3.83
CA ASP A 90 -31.77 -13.76 -3.92
C ASP A 90 -31.36 -13.01 -2.65
N ASP A 91 -31.55 -13.60 -1.47
CA ASP A 91 -31.17 -12.98 -0.19
C ASP A 91 -29.64 -12.97 0.00
N LEU A 92 -28.95 -13.98 -0.55
CA LEU A 92 -27.49 -14.08 -0.54
C LEU A 92 -26.86 -13.02 -1.45
N VAL A 93 -27.33 -12.88 -2.70
CA VAL A 93 -26.80 -11.88 -3.66
C VAL A 93 -27.13 -10.44 -3.28
N ASP A 94 -28.16 -10.23 -2.45
CA ASP A 94 -28.51 -8.93 -1.88
C ASP A 94 -27.71 -8.56 -0.61
N LEU A 95 -26.81 -9.43 -0.14
CA LEU A 95 -25.88 -9.07 0.93
C LEU A 95 -24.95 -7.95 0.45
N PRO A 96 -24.74 -6.88 1.24
CA PRO A 96 -23.95 -5.72 0.82
C PRO A 96 -22.57 -6.08 0.24
N ASP A 97 -21.84 -6.98 0.88
CA ASP A 97 -20.48 -7.36 0.47
C ASP A 97 -20.48 -8.13 -0.87
N LEU A 98 -21.31 -9.17 -0.98
CA LEU A 98 -21.42 -9.98 -2.19
C LEU A 98 -21.99 -9.16 -3.36
N ARG A 99 -22.97 -8.29 -3.10
CA ARG A 99 -23.50 -7.37 -4.10
C ARG A 99 -22.43 -6.41 -4.61
N GLY A 100 -21.56 -5.92 -3.72
CA GLY A 100 -20.41 -5.09 -4.09
C GLY A 100 -19.47 -5.81 -5.05
N MET A 101 -19.12 -7.06 -4.76
CA MET A 101 -18.25 -7.89 -5.61
C MET A 101 -18.86 -8.16 -6.98
N LEU A 102 -20.15 -8.52 -7.03
CA LEU A 102 -20.88 -8.73 -8.29
C LEU A 102 -20.93 -7.45 -9.14
N LEU A 103 -21.14 -6.28 -8.52
CA LEU A 103 -21.18 -5.00 -9.25
C LEU A 103 -19.81 -4.55 -9.75
N ARG A 104 -18.72 -4.91 -9.06
CA ARG A 104 -17.35 -4.62 -9.49
C ARG A 104 -16.81 -5.63 -10.52
N GLY A 105 -17.52 -6.72 -10.77
CA GLY A 105 -17.06 -7.80 -11.64
C GLY A 105 -15.93 -8.64 -11.04
N GLU A 106 -15.73 -8.57 -9.72
CA GLU A 106 -14.75 -9.41 -8.99
C GLU A 106 -15.24 -10.86 -8.86
N LEU A 107 -16.54 -11.06 -9.02
CA LEU A 107 -17.18 -12.36 -8.94
C LEU A 107 -18.37 -12.36 -9.91
N GLU A 108 -18.54 -13.43 -10.67
CA GLU A 108 -19.64 -13.55 -11.62
C GLU A 108 -20.89 -14.15 -10.95
N GLN A 109 -22.08 -13.74 -11.41
CA GLN A 109 -23.32 -14.27 -10.84
C GLN A 109 -23.45 -15.79 -11.02
N ASP A 110 -22.90 -16.33 -12.11
CA ASP A 110 -22.88 -17.76 -12.38
C ASP A 110 -21.93 -18.52 -11.43
N GLU A 111 -20.82 -17.92 -10.99
CA GLU A 111 -19.92 -18.51 -9.97
C GLU A 111 -20.61 -18.62 -8.60
N VAL A 112 -21.31 -17.56 -8.15
CA VAL A 112 -22.13 -17.64 -6.92
C VAL A 112 -23.17 -18.74 -7.04
N LYS A 113 -23.80 -18.85 -8.22
CA LYS A 113 -24.86 -19.82 -8.48
C LYS A 113 -24.33 -21.24 -8.49
N ASP A 114 -23.13 -21.47 -9.01
CA ASP A 114 -22.48 -22.77 -8.98
C ASP A 114 -22.14 -23.20 -7.55
N ILE A 115 -21.57 -22.29 -6.73
CA ILE A 115 -21.33 -22.54 -5.31
C ILE A 115 -22.65 -22.81 -4.57
N TRP A 116 -23.69 -22.01 -4.86
CA TRP A 116 -25.01 -22.19 -4.29
C TRP A 116 -25.57 -23.58 -4.61
N THR A 117 -25.59 -23.97 -5.89
CA THR A 117 -26.11 -25.27 -6.33
C THR A 117 -25.28 -26.42 -5.75
N LYS A 118 -23.96 -26.26 -5.64
CA LYS A 118 -23.06 -27.24 -5.00
C LYS A 118 -23.40 -27.48 -3.53
N VAL A 119 -23.64 -26.42 -2.75
CA VAL A 119 -23.83 -26.51 -1.28
C VAL A 119 -25.30 -26.71 -0.87
N VAL A 120 -26.22 -26.02 -1.54
CA VAL A 120 -27.65 -26.00 -1.21
C VAL A 120 -28.43 -27.12 -1.92
N GLN A 121 -27.88 -27.64 -3.03
CA GLN A 121 -28.47 -28.70 -3.84
C GLN A 121 -29.87 -28.31 -4.32
N ASP A 122 -30.86 -29.18 -4.15
CA ASP A 122 -32.24 -28.96 -4.60
C ASP A 122 -33.09 -28.13 -3.62
N SER A 123 -32.49 -27.62 -2.53
CA SER A 123 -33.23 -26.81 -1.55
C SER A 123 -33.45 -25.38 -2.06
N PRO A 124 -34.66 -24.80 -1.91
CA PRO A 124 -34.91 -23.41 -2.26
C PRO A 124 -34.25 -22.41 -1.28
N GLN A 125 -33.80 -22.88 -0.12
CA GLN A 125 -33.19 -22.06 0.92
C GLN A 125 -31.99 -22.77 1.56
N ALA A 126 -30.96 -21.99 1.88
CA ALA A 126 -29.81 -22.44 2.66
C ALA A 126 -30.13 -22.40 4.16
N SER A 127 -29.80 -23.47 4.86
CA SER A 127 -29.70 -23.49 6.33
C SER A 127 -28.46 -22.73 6.82
N ALA A 128 -28.37 -22.43 8.11
CA ALA A 128 -27.22 -21.73 8.71
C ALA A 128 -25.87 -22.41 8.38
N ASN A 129 -25.82 -23.75 8.48
CA ASN A 129 -24.60 -24.50 8.17
C ASN A 129 -24.24 -24.46 6.68
N GLN A 130 -25.26 -24.50 5.80
CA GLN A 130 -25.04 -24.36 4.36
C GLN A 130 -24.57 -22.95 4.00
N PHE A 131 -25.09 -21.93 4.70
CA PHE A 131 -24.64 -20.55 4.52
C PHE A 131 -23.17 -20.37 4.92
N VAL A 132 -22.74 -20.94 6.06
CA VAL A 132 -21.31 -20.95 6.45
C VAL A 132 -20.46 -21.66 5.39
N GLN A 133 -20.93 -22.77 4.84
CA GLN A 133 -20.19 -23.48 3.79
C GLN A 133 -20.11 -22.67 2.49
N ILE A 134 -21.17 -21.98 2.08
CA ILE A 134 -21.14 -21.06 0.93
C ILE A 134 -20.05 -19.99 1.13
N TRP A 135 -19.97 -19.39 2.31
CA TRP A 135 -18.97 -18.37 2.62
C TRP A 135 -17.53 -18.88 2.58
N LYS A 136 -17.30 -20.15 2.97
CA LYS A 136 -15.98 -20.79 2.84
C LYS A 136 -15.62 -21.00 1.38
N GLU A 137 -16.51 -21.59 0.60
CA GLU A 137 -16.28 -21.84 -0.83
C GLU A 137 -16.09 -20.53 -1.62
N LEU A 138 -16.80 -19.46 -1.25
CA LEU A 138 -16.55 -18.12 -1.79
C LEU A 138 -15.18 -17.60 -1.39
N GLY A 139 -14.74 -17.84 -0.15
CA GLY A 139 -13.40 -17.48 0.31
C GLY A 139 -12.29 -18.23 -0.44
N ASP A 140 -12.51 -19.52 -0.71
CA ASP A 140 -11.57 -20.37 -1.45
C ASP A 140 -11.35 -19.86 -2.90
N LEU A 141 -12.34 -19.19 -3.51
CA LEU A 141 -12.14 -18.53 -4.82
C LEU A 141 -11.12 -17.39 -4.78
N PHE A 142 -10.92 -16.78 -3.62
CA PHE A 142 -9.96 -15.68 -3.42
C PHE A 142 -8.65 -16.15 -2.77
N GLU A 143 -8.55 -17.42 -2.40
CA GLU A 143 -7.29 -18.02 -1.97
C GLU A 143 -6.47 -18.29 -3.24
N PHE A 144 -5.70 -17.29 -3.67
CA PHE A 144 -4.75 -17.43 -4.76
C PHE A 144 -3.83 -18.60 -4.42
N ASP A 145 -3.96 -19.69 -5.16
CA ASP A 145 -3.06 -20.83 -5.10
C ASP A 145 -1.65 -20.30 -5.38
N ASP A 146 -0.85 -20.09 -4.33
CA ASP A 146 0.58 -19.72 -4.37
C ASP A 146 1.44 -20.82 -5.05
N THR A 147 0.84 -21.75 -5.80
CA THR A 147 1.55 -22.63 -6.73
C THR A 147 2.03 -21.83 -7.92
N GLU A 148 3.26 -21.33 -7.78
CA GLU A 148 4.26 -21.07 -8.83
C GLU A 148 3.85 -21.64 -10.19
N SER A 149 3.12 -20.86 -10.99
CA SER A 149 3.07 -21.08 -12.42
C SER A 149 4.44 -20.68 -12.98
N GLU A 150 5.31 -21.67 -13.07
CA GLU A 150 6.59 -21.65 -13.78
C GLU A 150 6.31 -21.23 -15.24
N ILE A 151 6.35 -19.92 -15.50
CA ILE A 151 6.28 -19.37 -16.87
C ILE A 151 7.58 -19.75 -17.56
N MET A 152 7.55 -20.84 -18.33
CA MET A 152 8.61 -21.20 -19.26
C MET A 152 8.63 -20.18 -20.40
N VAL A 153 9.45 -19.13 -20.27
CA VAL A 153 9.78 -18.21 -21.35
C VAL A 153 10.94 -18.81 -22.16
N ASP A 154 10.63 -19.78 -23.02
CA ASP A 154 11.54 -20.22 -24.09
C ASP A 154 11.06 -19.56 -25.39
N ASP A 155 11.60 -18.38 -25.71
CA ASP A 155 11.99 -18.02 -27.09
C ASP A 155 12.83 -16.72 -27.08
N PRO A 156 14.08 -16.74 -27.56
CA PRO A 156 14.89 -15.53 -27.71
C PRO A 156 14.39 -14.72 -28.91
N ILE A 157 13.92 -13.50 -28.64
CA ILE A 157 13.60 -12.51 -29.69
C ILE A 157 14.93 -12.06 -30.32
N GLU A 158 15.21 -12.51 -31.53
CA GLU A 158 16.29 -11.96 -32.36
C GLU A 158 15.95 -10.52 -32.77
N LEU A 159 16.57 -9.55 -32.11
CA LEU A 159 16.58 -8.15 -32.54
C LEU A 159 17.47 -8.03 -33.79
N GLU A 160 16.85 -7.94 -34.96
CA GLU A 160 17.50 -7.49 -36.18
C GLU A 160 17.85 -6.00 -36.06
N VAL A 161 19.16 -5.72 -35.98
CA VAL A 161 19.71 -4.37 -36.06
C VAL A 161 19.59 -3.88 -37.51
N TYR A 162 18.66 -2.96 -37.76
CA TYR A 162 18.57 -2.25 -39.03
C TYR A 162 19.59 -1.10 -39.07
N PRO A 163 20.30 -0.89 -40.20
CA PRO A 163 21.30 0.16 -40.31
C PRO A 163 20.67 1.56 -40.45
N ASP A 164 21.24 2.51 -39.73
CA ASP A 164 20.97 3.96 -39.76
C ASP A 164 20.80 4.50 -41.18
N ASN A 165 19.56 4.70 -41.58
CA ASN A 165 19.11 5.69 -42.55
C ASN A 165 17.73 6.11 -42.05
N GLU A 166 17.67 7.05 -41.11
CA GLU A 166 16.44 7.61 -40.52
C GLU A 166 15.60 8.30 -41.59
N VAL A 167 14.85 7.50 -42.34
CA VAL A 167 13.54 7.90 -42.81
C VAL A 167 12.65 7.73 -41.59
N THR A 168 12.27 8.84 -40.96
CA THR A 168 11.26 8.90 -39.90
C THR A 168 10.01 8.20 -40.40
N ASN A 169 9.86 6.92 -40.06
CA ASN A 169 8.63 6.20 -40.27
C ASN A 169 7.62 6.87 -39.37
N LEU A 170 6.72 7.67 -39.97
CA LEU A 170 5.53 8.11 -39.26
C LEU A 170 4.83 6.85 -38.72
N GLU A 171 4.57 6.83 -37.43
CA GLU A 171 3.77 5.80 -36.76
C GLU A 171 2.50 6.44 -36.17
N GLY A 172 1.50 5.59 -35.89
CA GLY A 172 0.30 5.99 -35.16
C GLY A 172 -0.48 7.17 -35.76
N GLU A 173 -0.75 8.16 -34.91
CA GLU A 173 -1.66 9.29 -35.17
C GLU A 173 -1.12 10.26 -36.23
N CYS A 174 0.20 10.42 -36.32
CA CYS A 174 0.82 11.26 -37.34
C CYS A 174 0.53 10.72 -38.77
N VAL A 175 0.49 9.38 -38.95
CA VAL A 175 0.10 8.76 -40.24
C VAL A 175 -1.36 9.05 -40.59
N ALA A 176 -2.25 9.00 -39.59
CA ALA A 176 -3.67 9.27 -39.78
C ALA A 176 -3.88 10.72 -40.22
N SER A 177 -3.25 11.68 -39.54
CA SER A 177 -3.29 13.11 -39.88
C SER A 177 -2.69 13.40 -41.26
N TRP A 178 -1.58 12.74 -41.61
CA TRP A 178 -1.01 12.83 -42.96
C TRP A 178 -1.96 12.31 -44.04
N THR A 179 -2.66 11.21 -43.77
CA THR A 179 -3.62 10.60 -44.71
C THR A 179 -4.87 11.46 -44.87
N GLU A 180 -5.33 12.09 -43.78
CA GLU A 180 -6.40 13.08 -43.79
C GLU A 180 -6.00 14.31 -44.63
N ALA A 181 -4.80 14.86 -44.40
CA ALA A 181 -4.28 16.02 -45.15
C ALA A 181 -4.22 15.77 -46.67
N LYS A 182 -3.97 14.52 -47.09
CA LYS A 182 -3.99 14.11 -48.50
C LYS A 182 -5.38 13.97 -49.09
N GLY A 183 -6.44 13.97 -48.28
CA GLY A 183 -7.80 13.70 -48.74
C GLY A 183 -7.97 12.30 -49.33
N GLY A 184 -7.19 11.31 -48.87
CA GLY A 184 -7.25 9.92 -49.33
C GLY A 184 -6.62 9.64 -50.71
N SER A 185 -5.88 10.58 -51.28
CA SER A 185 -5.12 10.38 -52.54
C SER A 185 -3.80 9.64 -52.25
N GLU A 186 -3.69 8.37 -52.68
CA GLU A 186 -2.43 7.60 -52.55
C GLU A 186 -1.33 8.09 -53.51
N SER A 187 -1.68 8.80 -54.58
CA SER A 187 -0.74 9.18 -55.64
C SER A 187 0.08 10.44 -55.35
N ASP A 188 -0.41 11.31 -54.46
CA ASP A 188 0.29 12.55 -54.13
C ASP A 188 1.33 12.30 -53.06
N SER A 189 2.57 12.75 -53.28
CA SER A 189 3.67 12.58 -52.32
C SER A 189 3.79 13.76 -51.35
N THR A 190 3.08 14.85 -51.63
CA THR A 190 3.11 16.11 -50.88
C THR A 190 1.71 16.50 -50.42
N VAL A 191 1.64 17.37 -49.40
CA VAL A 191 0.40 18.00 -48.91
C VAL A 191 0.57 19.51 -48.90
N SER A 192 -0.50 20.24 -49.21
CA SER A 192 -0.48 21.71 -49.18
C SER A 192 -0.65 22.24 -47.77
N LYS A 193 -0.08 23.42 -47.49
CA LYS A 193 -0.30 24.13 -46.20
C LYS A 193 -1.78 24.24 -45.85
N ALA A 194 -2.62 24.63 -46.82
CA ALA A 194 -4.05 24.77 -46.61
C ALA A 194 -4.74 23.45 -46.23
N SER A 195 -4.23 22.31 -46.73
CA SER A 195 -4.75 20.99 -46.36
C SER A 195 -4.36 20.61 -44.93
N VAL A 196 -3.12 20.89 -44.53
CA VAL A 196 -2.63 20.60 -43.17
C VAL A 196 -3.37 21.44 -42.13
N LEU A 197 -3.56 22.74 -42.40
CA LEU A 197 -4.32 23.65 -41.54
C LEU A 197 -5.82 23.30 -41.43
N ALA A 198 -6.32 22.43 -42.31
CA ALA A 198 -7.70 21.93 -42.27
C ALA A 198 -7.83 20.58 -41.57
N CYS A 199 -6.73 19.97 -41.13
CA CYS A 199 -6.76 18.73 -40.36
C CYS A 199 -7.23 18.96 -38.93
N LYS A 200 -7.90 17.96 -38.36
CA LYS A 200 -8.51 18.07 -37.03
C LYS A 200 -7.51 18.42 -35.93
N PHE A 201 -6.32 17.84 -35.97
CA PHE A 201 -5.26 18.10 -34.98
C PHE A 201 -4.81 19.57 -34.91
N ILE A 202 -5.09 20.39 -35.93
CA ILE A 202 -4.85 21.84 -35.92
C ILE A 202 -6.13 22.62 -35.68
N THR A 203 -7.24 22.24 -36.31
CA THR A 203 -8.48 22.99 -36.21
C THR A 203 -9.10 22.91 -34.82
N GLU A 204 -9.04 21.75 -34.15
CA GLU A 204 -9.60 21.58 -32.81
C GLU A 204 -8.87 22.48 -31.79
N PRO A 205 -7.52 22.48 -31.66
CA PRO A 205 -6.84 23.40 -30.75
C PRO A 205 -6.99 24.89 -31.09
N LEU A 206 -7.12 25.25 -32.38
CA LEU A 206 -7.42 26.63 -32.80
C LEU A 206 -8.84 27.07 -32.39
N GLU A 207 -9.81 26.15 -32.42
CA GLU A 207 -11.19 26.41 -32.03
C GLU A 207 -11.34 26.48 -30.50
N ASP A 208 -10.62 25.65 -29.76
CA ASP A 208 -10.59 25.62 -28.30
C ASP A 208 -9.79 26.79 -27.71
N GLY A 209 -8.89 27.37 -28.52
CA GLY A 209 -8.06 28.53 -28.15
C GLY A 209 -6.74 28.16 -27.49
N ASP A 210 -6.36 26.88 -27.56
CA ASP A 210 -5.09 26.36 -27.05
C ASP A 210 -3.93 26.65 -28.02
N LEU A 211 -4.23 26.88 -29.31
CA LEU A 211 -3.30 27.42 -30.30
C LEU A 211 -3.80 28.74 -30.87
N SER A 212 -2.89 29.69 -31.08
CA SER A 212 -3.14 30.89 -31.87
C SER A 212 -2.77 30.69 -33.35
N PRO A 213 -3.43 31.39 -34.30
CA PRO A 213 -3.06 31.36 -35.70
C PRO A 213 -1.61 31.79 -35.96
N GLU A 214 -1.06 32.69 -35.13
CA GLU A 214 0.32 33.15 -35.20
C GLU A 214 1.32 32.05 -34.81
N GLU A 215 1.05 31.27 -33.75
CA GLU A 215 1.91 30.14 -33.34
C GLU A 215 1.95 29.06 -34.40
N VAL A 216 0.79 28.71 -34.99
CA VAL A 216 0.73 27.73 -36.08
C VAL A 216 1.55 28.19 -37.29
N GLU A 217 1.56 29.50 -37.59
CA GLU A 217 2.38 30.06 -38.67
C GLU A 217 3.88 29.97 -38.35
N GLU A 218 4.29 30.26 -37.11
CA GLU A 218 5.69 30.18 -36.67
C GLU A 218 6.23 28.73 -36.67
N LEU A 219 5.43 27.77 -36.19
CA LEU A 219 5.77 26.35 -36.25
C LEU A 219 5.89 25.87 -37.69
N TRP A 220 4.99 26.33 -38.56
CA TRP A 220 5.05 26.02 -39.99
C TRP A 220 6.32 26.59 -40.63
N GLU A 221 6.63 27.87 -40.39
CA GLU A 221 7.85 28.51 -40.91
C GLU A 221 9.11 27.79 -40.39
N THR A 222 9.10 27.31 -39.15
CA THR A 222 10.23 26.57 -38.57
C THR A 222 10.41 25.19 -39.22
N ALA A 223 9.34 24.43 -39.39
CA ALA A 223 9.41 23.08 -39.96
C ALA A 223 9.59 23.07 -41.49
N ALA A 224 8.87 23.95 -42.18
CA ALA A 224 8.70 23.94 -43.64
C ALA A 224 9.21 25.19 -44.36
N GLY A 225 9.49 26.29 -43.64
CA GLY A 225 9.84 27.58 -44.23
C GLY A 225 8.73 28.12 -45.14
N ASP A 226 9.12 28.72 -46.28
CA ASP A 226 8.20 29.28 -47.27
C ASP A 226 7.56 28.23 -48.22
N ALA A 227 7.69 26.93 -47.91
CA ALA A 227 7.20 25.87 -48.78
C ALA A 227 5.66 25.85 -48.84
N LYS A 228 5.10 25.87 -50.06
CA LYS A 228 3.63 25.77 -50.28
C LYS A 228 3.10 24.35 -50.10
N GLU A 229 3.95 23.37 -50.39
CA GLU A 229 3.69 21.95 -50.27
C GLU A 229 4.86 21.29 -49.54
N VAL A 230 4.54 20.34 -48.67
CA VAL A 230 5.51 19.65 -47.82
C VAL A 230 5.43 18.14 -48.06
N ASP A 231 6.58 17.47 -47.96
CA ASP A 231 6.67 16.01 -48.01
C ASP A 231 6.38 15.39 -46.64
N LYS A 232 6.36 14.06 -46.58
CA LYS A 232 6.04 13.29 -45.37
C LYS A 232 6.97 13.62 -44.20
N ALA A 233 8.26 13.80 -44.47
CA ALA A 233 9.26 14.09 -43.45
C ALA A 233 9.14 15.53 -42.91
N THR A 234 8.74 16.48 -43.76
CA THR A 234 8.52 17.87 -43.33
C THR A 234 7.21 18.01 -42.56
N PHE A 235 6.16 17.28 -42.95
CA PHE A 235 4.93 17.20 -42.16
C PHE A 235 5.18 16.56 -40.79
N ALA A 236 5.97 15.50 -40.72
CA ALA A 236 6.35 14.87 -39.45
C ALA A 236 6.91 15.88 -38.46
N ARG A 237 7.89 16.68 -38.91
CA ARG A 237 8.54 17.74 -38.10
C ARG A 237 7.56 18.84 -37.66
N PHE A 238 6.60 19.19 -38.51
CA PHE A 238 5.57 20.16 -38.15
C PHE A 238 4.59 19.56 -37.12
N TRP A 239 4.20 18.30 -37.30
CA TRP A 239 3.30 17.60 -36.39
C TRP A 239 3.93 17.42 -35.00
N GLU A 240 5.18 17.00 -34.94
CA GLU A 240 5.99 16.89 -33.71
C GLU A 240 6.14 18.25 -33.02
N ALA A 241 6.45 19.32 -33.76
CA ALA A 241 6.56 20.66 -33.17
C ALA A 241 5.22 21.22 -32.65
N VAL A 242 4.08 20.72 -33.16
CA VAL A 242 2.75 21.03 -32.63
C VAL A 242 2.49 20.19 -31.38
N GLU A 243 2.82 18.90 -31.37
CA GLU A 243 2.69 18.02 -30.22
C GLU A 243 3.53 18.50 -29.03
N ASP A 244 4.78 18.92 -29.26
CA ASP A 244 5.70 19.50 -28.27
C ASP A 244 5.07 20.68 -27.49
N LEU A 245 4.21 21.48 -28.15
CA LEU A 245 3.52 22.60 -27.48
C LEU A 245 2.47 22.13 -26.46
N PHE A 246 1.93 20.93 -26.65
CA PHE A 246 0.92 20.34 -25.77
C PHE A 246 1.52 19.36 -24.76
N GLU A 247 2.69 18.79 -25.06
CA GLU A 247 3.44 17.99 -24.08
C GLU A 247 3.80 18.85 -22.85
N ASP A 248 4.16 20.12 -23.06
CA ASP A 248 4.52 21.08 -22.00
C ASP A 248 3.33 21.52 -21.10
N GLU A 249 2.07 21.40 -21.53
CA GLU A 249 0.91 21.76 -20.68
C GLU A 249 0.40 20.60 -19.82
N SER A 250 0.71 19.35 -20.19
CA SER A 250 0.50 18.20 -19.31
C SER A 250 1.53 18.12 -18.18
N GLU A 251 2.69 18.74 -18.36
CA GLU A 251 3.56 19.19 -17.28
C GLU A 251 2.96 20.45 -16.63
N MET A 252 1.97 20.28 -15.75
CA MET A 252 1.73 21.30 -14.72
C MET A 252 3.08 21.55 -14.02
N GLY A 253 3.72 22.69 -14.35
CA GLY A 253 5.11 23.01 -14.11
C GLY A 253 5.54 22.96 -12.65
N PHE A 254 5.65 21.76 -12.11
CA PHE A 254 6.27 21.47 -10.85
C PHE A 254 7.77 21.67 -11.02
N THR A 255 8.18 22.93 -10.87
CA THR A 255 9.59 23.28 -10.86
C THR A 255 10.31 22.46 -9.78
N SER A 256 11.58 22.14 -10.00
CA SER A 256 12.44 21.52 -8.98
C SER A 256 12.37 22.25 -7.62
N GLU A 257 12.10 23.55 -7.63
CA GLU A 257 11.90 24.36 -6.43
C GLU A 257 10.60 24.05 -5.67
N GLU A 258 9.52 23.69 -6.36
CA GLU A 258 8.28 23.27 -5.71
C GLU A 258 8.43 21.91 -5.02
N SER A 259 9.07 20.95 -5.70
CA SER A 259 9.45 19.66 -5.11
C SER A 259 10.26 19.86 -3.83
N LYS A 260 11.29 20.72 -3.85
CA LYS A 260 12.07 21.10 -2.66
C LYS A 260 11.22 21.76 -1.57
N ARG A 261 10.28 22.65 -1.95
CA ARG A 261 9.37 23.33 -1.02
C ARG A 261 8.48 22.34 -0.28
N LEU A 262 7.81 21.44 -1.01
CA LEU A 262 6.91 20.43 -0.44
C LEU A 262 7.66 19.50 0.51
N ARG A 263 8.86 19.04 0.12
CA ARG A 263 9.74 18.23 0.98
C ARG A 263 10.14 18.95 2.25
N ALA A 264 10.59 20.20 2.13
CA ALA A 264 10.99 21.00 3.29
C ALA A 264 9.81 21.22 4.25
N GLU A 265 8.61 21.45 3.72
CA GLU A 265 7.39 21.57 4.51
C GLU A 265 7.02 20.27 5.22
N LEU A 266 7.05 19.14 4.50
CA LEU A 266 6.80 17.82 5.10
C LEU A 266 7.81 17.51 6.21
N VAL A 267 9.11 17.71 5.98
CA VAL A 267 10.15 17.52 7.00
C VAL A 267 9.91 18.43 8.21
N ALA A 268 9.50 19.68 8.00
CA ALA A 268 9.20 20.61 9.08
C ALA A 268 7.99 20.15 9.92
N LEU A 269 6.96 19.58 9.30
CA LEU A 269 5.81 18.99 10.00
C LEU A 269 6.16 17.70 10.75
N LEU A 270 7.09 16.90 10.22
CA LEU A 270 7.52 15.65 10.84
C LEU A 270 8.50 15.86 12.00
N ALA A 271 9.29 16.95 11.99
CA ALA A 271 10.26 17.26 13.03
C ALA A 271 9.70 17.24 14.47
N PRO A 272 8.53 17.84 14.79
CA PRO A 272 7.96 17.80 16.13
C PRO A 272 7.37 16.43 16.53
N ILE A 273 6.98 15.58 15.58
CA ILE A 273 6.32 14.28 15.85
C ILE A 273 7.29 13.28 16.54
N GLY A 274 8.60 13.58 16.53
CA GLY A 274 9.60 12.76 17.21
C GLY A 274 9.83 11.41 16.54
N ARG A 275 10.66 10.55 17.13
CA ARG A 275 11.07 9.26 16.53
C ARG A 275 10.02 8.16 16.57
N ALA A 276 8.96 8.34 17.37
CA ALA A 276 8.01 7.26 17.62
C ALA A 276 6.82 7.27 16.65
N GLY A 277 6.52 8.38 15.97
CA GLY A 277 5.48 8.46 14.93
C GLY A 277 4.04 8.09 15.36
N LEU A 278 3.86 7.61 16.59
CA LEU A 278 2.62 7.21 17.21
C LEU A 278 2.11 8.42 17.98
N VAL A 279 1.18 9.13 17.36
CA VAL A 279 0.32 10.08 18.07
C VAL A 279 -0.35 9.30 19.19
N THR A 280 0.00 9.61 20.44
CA THR A 280 -0.60 8.98 21.61
C THR A 280 -1.96 9.61 21.89
N ASP A 281 -2.91 8.84 22.43
CA ASP A 281 -4.27 9.29 22.78
C ASP A 281 -4.34 10.47 23.78
N GLU A 282 -3.20 10.98 24.26
CA GLU A 282 -3.11 12.13 25.17
C GLU A 282 -3.07 13.49 24.45
N ASP A 283 -2.86 13.51 23.14
CA ASP A 283 -2.86 14.73 22.34
C ASP A 283 -4.29 15.16 21.98
N ASP A 284 -4.52 16.47 21.80
CA ASP A 284 -5.83 16.99 21.37
C ASP A 284 -6.19 16.39 20.00
N GLU A 285 -7.21 15.54 19.98
CA GLU A 285 -7.65 14.78 18.80
C GLU A 285 -7.81 15.69 17.57
N SER A 286 -8.27 16.93 17.78
CA SER A 286 -8.50 17.90 16.71
C SER A 286 -7.21 18.38 16.02
N ASP A 287 -6.16 18.70 16.79
CA ASP A 287 -4.88 19.16 16.23
C ASP A 287 -4.18 18.01 15.49
N THR A 288 -4.30 16.78 15.99
CA THR A 288 -3.70 15.60 15.37
C THR A 288 -4.37 15.21 14.06
N GLU A 289 -5.68 15.37 13.94
CA GLU A 289 -6.43 15.13 12.71
C GLU A 289 -6.06 16.15 11.62
N ILE A 290 -5.96 17.44 11.98
CA ILE A 290 -5.51 18.49 11.06
C ILE A 290 -4.09 18.22 10.56
N LEU A 291 -3.18 17.82 11.46
CA LEU A 291 -1.81 17.47 11.10
C LEU A 291 -1.76 16.25 10.16
N ARG A 292 -2.54 15.21 10.45
CA ARG A 292 -2.65 13.99 9.61
C ARG A 292 -3.15 14.35 8.21
N ALA A 293 -4.20 15.17 8.12
CA ALA A 293 -4.77 15.62 6.86
C ALA A 293 -3.73 16.42 6.05
N LYS A 294 -3.00 17.34 6.69
CA LYS A 294 -1.97 18.13 6.03
C LYS A 294 -0.79 17.28 5.53
N ILE A 295 -0.36 16.28 6.31
CA ILE A 295 0.70 15.35 5.87
C ILE A 295 0.24 14.54 4.66
N ALA A 296 -1.01 14.03 4.68
CA ALA A 296 -1.58 13.30 3.54
C ALA A 296 -1.64 14.19 2.29
N GLU A 297 -2.15 15.42 2.42
CA GLU A 297 -2.22 16.39 1.32
C GLU A 297 -0.85 16.67 0.70
N LEU A 298 0.19 16.86 1.52
CA LEU A 298 1.56 17.05 1.02
C LEU A 298 2.10 15.80 0.31
N CYS A 299 1.79 14.60 0.80
CA CYS A 299 2.18 13.36 0.13
C CYS A 299 1.48 13.21 -1.22
N ASP A 300 0.19 13.52 -1.30
CA ASP A 300 -0.59 13.49 -2.55
C ASP A 300 -0.03 14.50 -3.57
N GLN A 301 0.32 15.72 -3.12
CA GLN A 301 0.97 16.72 -3.98
C GLN A 301 2.37 16.29 -4.45
N MET A 302 3.11 15.56 -3.61
CA MET A 302 4.41 15.03 -3.98
C MET A 302 4.33 13.85 -4.96
N GLU A 303 3.25 13.07 -4.90
CA GLU A 303 3.04 11.90 -5.76
C GLU A 303 2.87 12.29 -7.24
N VAL A 304 2.25 13.44 -7.51
CA VAL A 304 2.01 13.95 -8.87
C VAL A 304 3.22 14.69 -9.47
N LEU A 305 4.34 14.77 -8.75
CA LEU A 305 5.55 15.41 -9.27
C LEU A 305 6.14 14.58 -10.43
N PRO A 306 6.62 15.21 -11.52
CA PRO A 306 7.22 14.51 -12.66
C PRO A 306 8.38 13.57 -12.27
N GLU A 307 9.20 13.99 -11.31
CA GLU A 307 10.30 13.17 -10.76
C GLU A 307 9.82 11.80 -10.22
N GLN A 308 8.58 11.73 -9.74
CA GLN A 308 7.97 10.52 -9.19
C GLN A 308 7.29 9.64 -10.24
N VAL A 309 6.88 10.22 -11.37
CA VAL A 309 6.35 9.48 -12.53
C VAL A 309 7.46 8.66 -13.18
N LEU A 310 8.61 9.29 -13.44
CA LEU A 310 9.80 8.61 -14.00
C LEU A 310 10.32 7.49 -13.09
N LEU A 311 10.16 7.63 -11.78
CA LEU A 311 10.49 6.60 -10.80
C LEU A 311 9.67 5.33 -10.97
N ARG A 312 8.45 5.40 -11.50
CA ARG A 312 7.59 4.23 -11.66
C ARG A 312 8.00 3.41 -12.86
N GLU A 313 8.50 4.02 -13.93
CA GLU A 313 8.79 3.30 -15.17
C GLU A 313 10.10 2.50 -15.09
N GLU A 314 11.11 2.99 -14.37
CA GLU A 314 12.47 2.42 -14.44
C GLU A 314 13.00 1.79 -13.15
N LEU A 315 12.20 1.67 -12.08
CA LEU A 315 12.74 1.18 -10.80
C LEU A 315 13.18 -0.29 -10.90
N MET A 316 14.48 -0.52 -10.75
CA MET A 316 15.10 -1.85 -10.73
C MET A 316 15.47 -2.29 -9.31
N PRO A 317 15.56 -3.60 -9.03
CA PRO A 317 15.94 -4.09 -7.70
C PRO A 317 17.34 -3.66 -7.22
N ASP A 318 18.25 -3.26 -8.12
CA ASP A 318 19.60 -2.79 -7.81
C ASP A 318 19.71 -1.27 -7.65
N ASP A 319 18.58 -0.56 -7.67
CA ASP A 319 18.53 0.88 -7.58
C ASP A 319 19.05 1.38 -6.21
N ALA A 320 20.12 2.17 -6.24
CA ALA A 320 20.75 2.77 -5.07
C ALA A 320 19.81 3.64 -4.21
N ARG A 321 18.68 4.10 -4.77
CA ARG A 321 17.63 4.83 -4.05
C ARG A 321 16.82 3.91 -3.13
N ILE A 322 16.75 2.60 -3.37
CA ILE A 322 16.03 1.66 -2.51
C ILE A 322 16.91 1.17 -1.35
N HIS A 323 18.18 0.92 -1.63
CA HIS A 323 19.11 0.28 -0.71
C HIS A 323 19.42 1.09 0.54
N GLY A 324 20.03 0.43 1.53
CA GLY A 324 20.50 1.07 2.75
C GLY A 324 19.46 1.09 3.86
N THR A 325 19.71 1.89 4.89
CA THR A 325 18.91 1.89 6.13
C THR A 325 17.92 3.05 6.15
N TRP A 326 16.66 2.71 6.42
CA TRP A 326 15.49 3.58 6.43
C TRP A 326 14.83 3.52 7.80
N ASP A 327 14.73 4.66 8.48
CA ASP A 327 14.09 4.77 9.77
C ASP A 327 12.65 5.29 9.59
N LEU A 328 11.68 4.58 10.16
CA LEU A 328 10.28 5.02 10.17
C LEU A 328 10.18 6.31 10.98
N VAL A 329 9.67 7.37 10.37
CA VAL A 329 9.45 8.66 11.04
C VAL A 329 7.99 8.92 11.32
N TYR A 330 7.07 8.35 10.53
CA TYR A 330 5.65 8.58 10.68
C TYR A 330 4.81 7.47 10.05
N THR A 331 3.68 7.15 10.68
CA THR A 331 2.66 6.27 10.09
C THR A 331 1.24 6.61 10.52
N THR A 332 0.29 6.51 9.59
CA THR A 332 -1.15 6.56 9.88
C THR A 332 -1.80 5.18 9.96
N SER A 333 -1.03 4.09 9.85
CA SER A 333 -1.58 2.75 9.73
C SER A 333 -2.33 2.32 11.00
N PRO A 334 -3.66 2.07 10.93
CA PRO A 334 -4.42 1.61 12.09
C PRO A 334 -3.94 0.25 12.59
N MET A 335 -3.49 -0.63 11.67
CA MET A 335 -2.93 -1.93 12.03
C MET A 335 -1.62 -1.81 12.78
N PHE A 336 -0.75 -0.88 12.39
CA PHE A 336 0.49 -0.62 13.10
C PHE A 336 0.23 -0.06 14.50
N GLN A 337 -0.70 0.90 14.61
CA GLN A 337 -1.13 1.47 15.88
C GLN A 337 -1.78 0.42 16.79
N PHE A 338 -2.71 -0.37 16.24
CA PHE A 338 -3.40 -1.43 16.98
C PHE A 338 -2.43 -2.48 17.52
N ASN A 339 -1.39 -2.83 16.76
CA ASN A 339 -0.38 -3.82 17.18
C ASN A 339 0.73 -3.21 18.05
N GLU A 340 0.69 -1.90 18.29
CA GLU A 340 1.75 -1.14 18.98
C GLU A 340 3.12 -1.40 18.36
N GLY A 341 3.19 -1.48 17.03
CA GLY A 341 4.42 -1.79 16.30
C GLY A 341 4.22 -2.60 15.02
N TYR A 342 5.33 -2.85 14.32
CA TYR A 342 5.39 -3.65 13.10
C TYR A 342 5.10 -5.13 13.40
N THR A 343 5.53 -5.58 14.56
CA THR A 343 5.62 -7.00 14.91
C THR A 343 4.41 -7.51 15.70
N GLY A 344 3.76 -6.62 16.46
CA GLY A 344 2.78 -6.99 17.48
C GLY A 344 3.38 -7.58 18.77
N VAL A 345 4.71 -7.65 18.89
CA VAL A 345 5.38 -8.15 20.11
C VAL A 345 5.14 -7.22 21.29
N ALA A 346 5.12 -5.91 21.04
CA ALA A 346 4.88 -4.90 22.07
C ALA A 346 3.58 -5.17 22.85
N LYS A 347 2.49 -5.36 22.10
CA LYS A 347 1.15 -5.64 22.63
C LYS A 347 1.01 -7.00 23.29
N THR A 348 1.71 -8.01 22.79
CA THR A 348 1.57 -9.40 23.27
C THR A 348 2.49 -9.74 24.44
N THR A 349 3.50 -8.91 24.73
CA THR A 349 4.47 -9.17 25.79
C THR A 349 3.88 -8.89 27.18
N PRO A 350 3.86 -9.88 28.09
CA PRO A 350 3.38 -9.68 29.46
C PRO A 350 4.16 -8.58 30.18
N GLY A 351 3.44 -7.66 30.81
CA GLY A 351 4.01 -6.48 31.44
C GLY A 351 3.91 -5.23 30.57
N GLY A 352 3.65 -5.35 29.26
CA GLY A 352 3.54 -4.21 28.35
C GLY A 352 4.91 -3.72 27.91
N MET A 353 5.07 -3.53 26.60
CA MET A 353 6.19 -2.81 26.02
C MET A 353 5.63 -1.76 25.07
N SER A 354 6.30 -0.63 24.94
CA SER A 354 5.95 0.40 23.97
C SER A 354 6.91 0.38 22.80
N PHE A 355 6.39 0.57 21.60
CA PHE A 355 7.19 0.87 20.41
C PHE A 355 8.09 2.09 20.61
N VAL A 356 9.31 2.03 20.08
CA VAL A 356 10.25 3.16 20.08
C VAL A 356 10.58 3.58 18.66
N SER A 357 10.96 2.64 17.80
CA SER A 357 11.36 2.91 16.42
C SER A 357 11.33 1.65 15.57
N LEU A 358 11.19 1.82 14.26
CA LEU A 358 11.37 0.78 13.25
C LEU A 358 12.46 1.23 12.28
N SER A 359 13.44 0.36 12.05
CA SER A 359 14.47 0.53 11.04
C SER A 359 14.35 -0.59 10.01
N GLN A 360 14.50 -0.27 8.73
CA GLN A 360 14.48 -1.22 7.62
C GLN A 360 15.80 -1.10 6.87
N ARG A 361 16.40 -2.22 6.49
CA ARG A 361 17.58 -2.24 5.66
C ARG A 361 17.32 -3.14 4.45
N PHE A 362 17.52 -2.60 3.26
CA PHE A 362 17.45 -3.34 2.01
C PHE A 362 18.85 -3.46 1.43
N ASP A 363 19.30 -4.70 1.26
CA ASP A 363 20.56 -5.04 0.60
C ASP A 363 20.25 -5.79 -0.71
N TYR A 364 21.07 -5.56 -1.73
CA TYR A 364 21.01 -6.24 -3.02
C TYR A 364 22.40 -6.76 -3.39
N GLU A 365 22.48 -8.05 -3.66
CA GLU A 365 23.68 -8.73 -4.13
C GLU A 365 23.39 -9.40 -5.47
N ALA A 366 23.90 -8.82 -6.56
CA ALA A 366 23.66 -9.29 -7.94
C ALA A 366 24.10 -10.74 -8.20
N SER A 367 24.99 -11.30 -7.36
CA SER A 367 25.55 -12.64 -7.53
C SER A 367 24.68 -13.77 -7.01
N ASP A 368 23.71 -13.48 -6.13
CA ASP A 368 22.90 -14.49 -5.47
C ASP A 368 21.46 -14.43 -5.96
N ALA A 369 20.89 -15.59 -6.33
CA ALA A 369 19.46 -15.71 -6.63
C ALA A 369 18.59 -15.37 -5.40
N GLU A 370 19.16 -15.43 -4.20
CA GLU A 370 18.58 -14.97 -2.93
C GLU A 370 19.03 -13.54 -2.54
N GLY A 371 19.69 -12.82 -3.44
CA GLY A 371 20.43 -11.59 -3.16
C GLY A 371 19.58 -10.38 -2.71
N GLN A 372 18.27 -10.52 -2.60
CA GLN A 372 17.35 -9.47 -2.15
C GLN A 372 16.99 -9.68 -0.67
N ASN A 373 17.94 -9.31 0.20
CA ASN A 373 17.79 -9.45 1.65
C ASN A 373 17.26 -8.16 2.27
N ALA A 374 16.27 -8.28 3.14
CA ALA A 374 15.71 -7.20 3.93
C ALA A 374 15.83 -7.53 5.42
N LYS A 375 16.21 -6.52 6.21
CA LYS A 375 16.25 -6.63 7.66
C LYS A 375 15.44 -5.52 8.31
N PHE A 376 14.52 -5.91 9.18
CA PHE A 376 13.74 -4.99 9.99
C PHE A 376 14.20 -5.09 11.44
N VAL A 377 14.43 -3.96 12.07
CA VAL A 377 14.77 -3.86 13.49
C VAL A 377 13.75 -2.97 14.15
N GLU A 378 12.88 -3.57 14.95
CA GLU A 378 11.94 -2.84 15.78
C GLU A 378 12.50 -2.75 17.21
N SER A 379 12.70 -1.53 17.69
CA SER A 379 13.11 -1.29 19.06
C SER A 379 11.90 -1.03 19.94
N LEU A 380 11.82 -1.77 21.04
CA LEU A 380 10.77 -1.72 22.05
C LEU A 380 11.33 -1.31 23.41
N LYS A 381 10.47 -0.77 24.27
CA LYS A 381 10.81 -0.33 25.62
C LYS A 381 9.84 -0.91 26.63
N GLY A 382 10.34 -1.74 27.56
CA GLY A 382 9.51 -2.31 28.63
C GLY A 382 9.27 -1.35 29.82
N VAL A 383 8.45 -1.78 30.79
CA VAL A 383 8.06 -1.04 32.02
C VAL A 383 9.20 -0.51 32.90
N ARG A 384 10.44 -0.95 32.68
CA ARG A 384 11.63 -0.48 33.40
C ARG A 384 12.69 0.13 32.49
N ASP A 385 12.25 0.68 31.36
CA ASP A 385 13.11 1.20 30.32
C ASP A 385 14.14 0.17 29.80
N ILE A 386 13.83 -1.13 29.95
CA ILE A 386 14.67 -2.20 29.41
C ILE A 386 14.44 -2.23 27.91
N PRO A 387 15.46 -1.92 27.08
CA PRO A 387 15.33 -1.96 25.64
C PRO A 387 15.27 -3.42 25.18
N MET A 388 14.51 -3.65 24.12
CA MET A 388 14.44 -4.94 23.46
C MET A 388 14.29 -4.72 21.97
N ASP A 389 15.18 -5.31 21.19
CA ASP A 389 15.09 -5.27 19.74
C ASP A 389 14.46 -6.56 19.22
N VAL A 390 13.48 -6.41 18.34
CA VAL A 390 12.91 -7.47 17.53
C VAL A 390 13.54 -7.37 16.14
N ASN A 391 14.29 -8.39 15.76
CA ASN A 391 14.93 -8.49 14.46
C ASN A 391 14.08 -9.38 13.56
N VAL A 392 13.75 -8.90 12.37
CA VAL A 392 13.08 -9.67 11.33
C VAL A 392 14.02 -9.74 10.15
N ASP A 393 14.48 -10.94 9.82
CA ASP A 393 15.20 -11.21 8.58
C ASP A 393 14.17 -11.66 7.53
N ALA A 394 14.24 -11.09 6.34
CA ALA A 394 13.26 -11.24 5.29
C ALA A 394 13.93 -11.23 3.91
N THR A 395 13.23 -11.73 2.90
CA THR A 395 13.50 -11.38 1.51
C THR A 395 12.60 -10.24 1.08
N TRP A 396 13.02 -9.49 0.08
CA TRP A 396 12.17 -8.48 -0.56
C TRP A 396 12.23 -8.60 -2.07
N GLU A 397 11.28 -8.00 -2.76
CA GLU A 397 11.24 -7.88 -4.21
C GLU A 397 10.42 -6.65 -4.61
N LEU A 398 10.67 -6.13 -5.81
CA LEU A 398 9.83 -5.11 -6.43
C LEU A 398 8.82 -5.79 -7.33
N LYS A 399 7.54 -5.52 -7.09
CA LYS A 399 6.44 -5.97 -7.93
C LYS A 399 5.73 -4.77 -8.52
N ARG A 400 5.33 -4.88 -9.79
CA ARG A 400 4.40 -3.94 -10.42
C ARG A 400 3.00 -4.50 -10.25
N ARG A 401 2.08 -3.67 -9.77
CA ARG A 401 0.66 -4.04 -9.62
C ARG A 401 -0.20 -2.96 -10.23
N LEU A 402 -1.11 -3.38 -11.10
CA LEU A 402 -2.15 -2.51 -11.60
C LEU A 402 -3.14 -2.23 -10.46
N ASP A 403 -3.35 -0.96 -10.13
CA ASP A 403 -4.34 -0.57 -9.14
C ASP A 403 -5.69 -0.29 -9.81
N LEU A 404 -6.49 -1.35 -9.93
CA LEU A 404 -7.83 -1.30 -10.51
C LEU A 404 -8.78 -0.33 -9.80
N MET A 405 -8.48 0.03 -8.54
CA MET A 405 -9.30 0.92 -7.73
C MET A 405 -8.83 2.37 -7.81
N SER A 406 -7.67 2.66 -8.42
CA SER A 406 -7.27 4.02 -8.74
C SER A 406 -7.99 4.47 -10.01
N THR A 407 -8.57 5.66 -10.01
CA THR A 407 -9.18 6.26 -11.22
C THR A 407 -8.18 6.44 -12.36
N SER A 408 -6.89 6.48 -12.03
CA SER A 408 -5.81 6.62 -13.02
C SER A 408 -5.41 5.30 -13.68
N ASN A 409 -5.88 4.14 -13.20
CA ASN A 409 -5.46 2.81 -13.66
C ASN A 409 -3.92 2.67 -13.81
N GLU A 410 -3.18 3.37 -12.94
CA GLU A 410 -1.72 3.41 -12.98
C GLU A 410 -1.12 2.15 -12.37
N GLU A 411 -0.03 1.69 -12.98
CA GLU A 411 0.83 0.69 -12.35
C GLU A 411 1.53 1.29 -11.12
N GLN A 412 1.48 0.55 -10.02
CA GLN A 412 2.16 0.89 -8.79
C GLN A 412 3.33 -0.04 -8.56
N VAL A 413 4.47 0.54 -8.20
CA VAL A 413 5.62 -0.22 -7.72
C VAL A 413 5.40 -0.54 -6.25
N VAL A 414 5.49 -1.82 -5.92
CA VAL A 414 5.18 -2.37 -4.61
C VAL A 414 6.42 -3.08 -4.07
N ILE A 415 6.81 -2.75 -2.83
CA ILE A 415 7.85 -3.50 -2.12
C ILE A 415 7.15 -4.67 -1.41
N ALA A 416 7.28 -5.86 -1.97
CA ALA A 416 6.85 -7.09 -1.32
C ALA A 416 7.98 -7.60 -0.44
N SER A 417 7.67 -7.95 0.81
CA SER A 417 8.65 -8.44 1.78
C SER A 417 8.14 -9.69 2.48
N ALA A 418 8.89 -10.78 2.39
CA ALA A 418 8.54 -12.06 3.01
C ALA A 418 9.49 -12.34 4.18
N ALA A 419 8.97 -12.26 5.40
CA ALA A 419 9.73 -12.58 6.59
C ALA A 419 10.12 -14.06 6.63
N GLN A 420 11.37 -14.34 6.96
CA GLN A 420 11.94 -15.68 7.07
C GLN A 420 12.13 -16.07 8.54
N THR A 421 12.72 -15.16 9.31
CA THR A 421 13.08 -15.38 10.72
C THR A 421 12.73 -14.16 11.55
N ILE A 422 12.22 -14.40 12.75
CA ILE A 422 11.94 -13.35 13.73
C ILE A 422 12.62 -13.70 15.04
N GLN A 423 13.48 -12.80 15.52
CA GLN A 423 14.20 -12.95 16.76
C GLN A 423 13.83 -11.82 17.73
N TYR A 424 13.38 -12.18 18.94
CA TYR A 424 13.08 -11.23 19.99
C TYR A 424 13.56 -11.77 21.35
N GLY A 425 14.60 -11.14 21.89
CA GLY A 425 15.31 -11.66 23.05
C GLY A 425 15.93 -13.04 22.77
N PRO A 426 15.72 -14.06 23.62
CA PRO A 426 16.24 -15.40 23.40
C PRO A 426 15.35 -16.27 22.49
N ILE A 427 14.22 -15.76 22.01
CA ILE A 427 13.26 -16.50 21.21
C ILE A 427 13.53 -16.24 19.73
N GLU A 428 13.61 -17.32 18.96
CA GLU A 428 13.71 -17.31 17.52
C GLU A 428 12.51 -18.08 16.94
N VAL A 429 11.85 -17.48 15.96
CA VAL A 429 10.70 -18.05 15.26
C VAL A 429 11.03 -18.16 13.78
N THR A 430 10.89 -19.35 13.21
CA THR A 430 11.20 -19.67 11.81
C THR A 430 10.09 -20.53 11.18
N GLY A 431 10.13 -20.68 9.85
CA GLY A 431 9.23 -21.56 9.09
C GLY A 431 7.78 -21.08 9.04
N ASP A 432 6.83 -22.01 9.01
CA ASP A 432 5.39 -21.72 8.81
C ASP A 432 4.80 -20.78 9.87
N ARG A 433 5.39 -20.77 11.08
CA ARG A 433 4.95 -19.86 12.15
C ARG A 433 5.18 -18.39 11.81
N VAL A 434 6.23 -18.07 11.05
CA VAL A 434 6.49 -16.71 10.57
C VAL A 434 5.48 -16.36 9.47
N LYS A 435 5.26 -17.26 8.51
CA LYS A 435 4.34 -17.05 7.37
C LYS A 435 2.89 -16.80 7.81
N VAL A 436 2.37 -17.61 8.74
CA VAL A 436 0.95 -17.57 9.14
C VAL A 436 0.73 -16.69 10.37
N GLY A 437 1.68 -16.67 11.31
CA GLY A 437 1.46 -16.16 12.66
C GLY A 437 1.53 -14.64 12.80
N TRP A 438 2.06 -13.92 11.81
CA TRP A 438 2.46 -12.53 11.98
C TRP A 438 1.71 -11.56 11.08
N LYS A 439 0.40 -11.51 11.29
CA LYS A 439 -0.53 -10.62 10.58
C LYS A 439 -0.16 -9.13 10.70
N ALA A 440 0.48 -8.70 11.79
CA ALA A 440 0.88 -7.30 12.00
C ALA A 440 1.83 -6.78 10.90
N MET A 441 2.74 -7.63 10.41
CA MET A 441 3.72 -7.27 9.39
C MET A 441 3.10 -7.06 8.00
N ARG A 442 1.85 -7.53 7.78
CA ARG A 442 1.12 -7.35 6.52
C ARG A 442 0.87 -5.88 6.18
N SER A 443 0.92 -5.00 7.18
CA SER A 443 0.71 -3.56 6.97
C SER A 443 1.78 -2.92 6.06
N LEU A 444 3.00 -3.43 6.07
CA LEU A 444 4.10 -3.01 5.21
C LEU A 444 4.41 -3.99 4.07
N ASN A 445 3.99 -5.25 4.19
CA ASN A 445 4.15 -6.20 3.09
C ASN A 445 3.24 -5.79 1.92
N GLY A 446 3.83 -5.57 0.76
CA GLY A 446 3.07 -5.15 -0.41
C GLY A 446 2.66 -3.67 -0.35
N ALA A 447 3.37 -2.86 0.43
CA ALA A 447 3.15 -1.43 0.47
C ALA A 447 3.67 -0.77 -0.83
N SER A 448 2.84 0.07 -1.45
CA SER A 448 3.17 0.75 -2.70
C SER A 448 4.07 1.96 -2.45
N LEU A 449 5.16 2.04 -3.20
CA LEU A 449 6.11 3.13 -3.17
C LEU A 449 5.54 4.30 -3.99
N ARG A 450 5.27 5.42 -3.33
CA ARG A 450 4.71 6.62 -3.99
C ARG A 450 5.72 7.70 -4.21
N VAL A 451 6.53 7.94 -3.19
CA VAL A 451 7.58 8.95 -3.23
C VAL A 451 8.90 8.28 -2.88
N LEU A 452 9.88 8.49 -3.74
CA LEU A 452 11.28 8.22 -3.47
C LEU A 452 12.08 9.48 -3.82
N GLU A 453 12.73 10.09 -2.84
CA GLU A 453 13.56 11.25 -3.16
C GLU A 453 14.71 10.84 -4.09
N PRO A 454 14.98 11.60 -5.16
CA PRO A 454 16.07 11.32 -6.08
C PRO A 454 17.39 11.30 -5.33
N ALA A 455 18.34 10.50 -5.84
CA ALA A 455 19.72 10.58 -5.40
C ALA A 455 20.24 12.01 -5.62
N GLY A 456 21.11 12.49 -4.72
CA GLY A 456 21.76 13.78 -4.94
C GLY A 456 22.58 13.76 -6.23
N GLU A 457 22.93 14.94 -6.76
CA GLU A 457 23.77 15.07 -7.95
C GLU A 457 24.96 14.11 -7.91
N GLY A 458 25.06 13.25 -8.94
CA GLY A 458 26.11 12.22 -9.06
C GLY A 458 25.86 10.93 -8.26
N GLU A 459 24.61 10.49 -8.17
CA GLU A 459 24.18 9.21 -7.54
C GLU A 459 24.62 9.05 -6.08
N ARG A 460 24.99 10.15 -5.43
CA ARG A 460 25.41 10.10 -4.04
C ARG A 460 24.17 9.91 -3.18
N ILE A 461 24.19 8.83 -2.43
CA ILE A 461 23.25 8.58 -1.34
C ILE A 461 23.36 9.73 -0.34
N VAL A 462 22.28 10.50 -0.18
CA VAL A 462 22.22 11.62 0.75
C VAL A 462 21.48 11.19 2.02
N PRO A 463 22.08 11.33 3.22
CA PRO A 463 21.38 11.11 4.47
C PRO A 463 20.15 12.03 4.56
N GLY A 464 19.05 11.48 5.05
CA GLY A 464 17.82 12.22 5.26
C GLY A 464 16.84 12.23 4.09
N GLN A 465 17.11 11.47 3.02
CA GLN A 465 16.16 11.23 1.96
C GLN A 465 14.83 10.68 2.50
N LEU A 466 13.72 11.17 1.97
CA LEU A 466 12.39 10.66 2.31
C LEU A 466 11.93 9.57 1.33
N ARG A 467 11.18 8.62 1.89
CA ARG A 467 10.45 7.60 1.16
C ARG A 467 9.04 7.48 1.73
N VAL A 468 8.04 7.65 0.88
CA VAL A 468 6.62 7.53 1.26
C VAL A 468 6.04 6.28 0.63
N MET A 469 5.37 5.48 1.46
CA MET A 469 4.75 4.22 1.06
C MET A 469 3.29 4.19 1.54
N HIS A 470 2.39 3.67 0.71
CA HIS A 470 1.00 3.40 1.11
C HIS A 470 0.87 1.92 1.51
N GLY A 471 0.16 1.65 2.60
CA GLY A 471 -0.03 0.29 3.11
C GLY A 471 -0.82 -0.57 2.13
N GLY A 472 -0.37 -1.81 1.92
CA GLY A 472 -0.99 -2.73 0.97
C GLY A 472 -2.43 -3.14 1.34
N SER A 473 -2.75 -3.20 2.62
CA SER A 473 -4.10 -3.57 3.11
C SER A 473 -5.08 -2.39 3.19
N ALA A 474 -4.58 -1.16 3.29
CA ALA A 474 -5.40 0.03 3.43
C ALA A 474 -4.68 1.21 2.80
N LYS A 475 -5.20 1.70 1.66
CA LYS A 475 -4.58 2.79 0.90
C LYS A 475 -4.44 4.10 1.69
N SER A 476 -5.26 4.31 2.71
CA SER A 476 -5.17 5.45 3.62
C SER A 476 -4.03 5.33 4.65
N SER A 477 -3.42 4.15 4.77
CA SER A 477 -2.24 3.95 5.62
C SER A 477 -1.02 4.51 4.92
N LEU A 478 -0.40 5.51 5.53
CA LEU A 478 0.85 6.10 5.10
C LEU A 478 1.99 5.58 5.98
N PHE A 479 3.15 5.35 5.36
CA PHE A 479 4.40 5.10 6.03
C PHE A 479 5.46 6.02 5.43
N ILE A 480 6.04 6.88 6.26
CA ILE A 480 7.11 7.78 5.84
C ILE A 480 8.39 7.32 6.51
N PHE A 481 9.39 7.02 5.69
CA PHE A 481 10.72 6.64 6.11
C PHE A 481 11.72 7.73 5.76
N LYS A 482 12.75 7.84 6.61
CA LYS A 482 13.89 8.71 6.39
C LYS A 482 15.15 7.87 6.30
N ARG A 483 15.94 8.06 5.25
CA ARG A 483 17.22 7.40 5.07
C ARG A 483 18.21 7.87 6.15
N ARG A 484 18.91 6.93 6.76
CA ARG A 484 19.86 7.19 7.85
C ARG A 484 21.12 7.91 7.39
#